data_AF-A0A960DNT8-F1
#
_entry.id   AF-A0A960DNT8-F1
#
_cell.length_a   1.000
_cell.length_b   1.000
_cell.length_c   1.000
_cell.angle_alpha   90.00
_cell.angle_beta   90.00
_cell.angle_gamma   90.00
#
_symmetry.space_group_name_H-M   'P 1'
#
loop_
_entity.id
_entity.type
_entity.pdbx_description
1 polymer ?
#
loop_
_entity_poly.entity_id
_entity_poly.type
_entity_poly.pdbx_seq_one_letter_code
_entity_poly.pdbx_strand_id
1 'polypeptide(L)'
;MYSPFAAAHDPTGHVVRWTTWDGEHVETVTIRWENEGFTVAGSVGRERVEYVLRLSPTWQVRQFILFRDLEEPDLWLATDGHGRWGEMNGAHRTELDG
;
A
#
# COMPACT_ATOMS: atom_id res chain seq x y z
N MET A 1 -25.68 -17.21 -3.07
CA MET A 1 -25.42 -16.73 -4.44
C MET A 1 -23.99 -16.22 -4.46
N TYR A 2 -23.04 -17.01 -4.96
CA TYR A 2 -21.62 -16.64 -5.01
C TYR A 2 -21.44 -15.72 -6.21
N SER A 3 -21.16 -14.45 -5.98
CA SER A 3 -20.86 -13.50 -7.06
C SER A 3 -19.37 -13.65 -7.38
N PRO A 4 -18.98 -14.06 -8.61
CA PRO A 4 -17.58 -14.13 -8.96
C PRO A 4 -17.05 -12.69 -8.99
N PHE A 5 -16.01 -12.41 -8.19
CA PHE A 5 -15.24 -11.19 -8.33
C PHE A 5 -14.81 -11.07 -9.80
N ALA A 6 -15.46 -10.20 -10.56
CA ALA A 6 -14.93 -9.82 -11.85
C ALA A 6 -13.59 -9.17 -11.57
N ALA A 7 -12.50 -9.87 -11.88
CA ALA A 7 -11.17 -9.27 -11.87
C ALA A 7 -11.25 -8.08 -12.83
N ALA A 8 -11.31 -6.88 -12.27
CA ALA A 8 -11.23 -5.65 -13.02
C ALA A 8 -9.76 -5.51 -13.45
N HIS A 9 -9.41 -6.23 -14.51
CA HIS A 9 -8.22 -5.94 -15.28
C HIS A 9 -8.49 -4.64 -16.03
N ASP A 10 -8.04 -3.53 -15.46
CA ASP A 10 -7.88 -2.28 -16.17
C ASP A 10 -6.55 -2.41 -16.96
N PRO A 11 -6.48 -2.02 -18.25
CA PRO A 11 -5.21 -2.00 -18.98
C PRO A 11 -4.08 -1.20 -18.30
N THR A 12 -4.40 -0.40 -17.27
CA THR A 12 -3.46 0.38 -16.45
C THR A 12 -3.12 -0.22 -15.08
N GLY A 13 -3.70 -1.36 -14.68
CA GLY A 13 -3.42 -1.99 -13.38
C GLY A 13 -4.43 -3.07 -12.92
N HIS A 14 -4.30 -3.47 -11.66
CA HIS A 14 -5.25 -4.38 -11.00
C HIS A 14 -6.03 -3.63 -9.92
N VAL A 15 -7.34 -3.85 -9.86
CA VAL A 15 -8.18 -3.37 -8.77
C VAL A 15 -8.75 -4.57 -8.02
N VAL A 16 -8.52 -4.60 -6.71
CA VAL A 16 -9.03 -5.61 -5.80
C VAL A 16 -9.97 -4.92 -4.81
N ARG A 17 -11.15 -5.50 -4.59
CA ARG A 17 -12.16 -4.97 -3.66
C ARG A 17 -12.74 -6.08 -2.82
N TRP A 18 -12.90 -5.85 -1.53
CA TRP A 18 -13.54 -6.80 -0.63
C TRP A 18 -14.31 -6.06 0.46
N THR A 19 -15.27 -6.75 1.06
CA THR A 19 -15.96 -6.29 2.25
C THR A 19 -15.22 -6.83 3.47
N THR A 20 -15.14 -6.03 4.54
CA THR A 20 -14.60 -6.48 5.83
C THR A 20 -15.43 -7.64 6.39
N TRP A 21 -14.83 -8.43 7.29
CA TRP A 21 -15.46 -9.63 7.84
C TRP A 21 -16.75 -9.35 8.62
N ASP A 22 -16.88 -8.14 9.18
CA ASP A 22 -18.08 -7.64 9.87
C ASP A 22 -19.16 -7.11 8.92
N GLY A 23 -18.85 -6.98 7.63
CA GLY A 23 -19.77 -6.46 6.62
C GLY A 23 -19.87 -4.93 6.59
N GLU A 24 -19.16 -4.21 7.46
CA GLU A 24 -19.39 -2.77 7.69
C GLU A 24 -18.61 -1.87 6.72
N HIS A 25 -17.50 -2.34 6.16
CA HIS A 25 -16.62 -1.54 5.31
C HIS A 25 -16.29 -2.27 4.01
N VAL A 26 -16.01 -1.49 2.97
CA VAL A 26 -15.50 -1.99 1.69
C VAL A 26 -14.10 -1.41 1.50
N GLU A 27 -13.12 -2.30 1.39
CA GLU A 27 -11.75 -1.93 1.11
C GLU A 27 -11.48 -2.06 -0.39
N THR A 28 -10.68 -1.14 -0.91
CA THR A 28 -10.28 -1.11 -2.31
C THR A 28 -8.78 -0.93 -2.37
N VAL A 29 -8.12 -1.78 -3.15
CA VAL A 29 -6.70 -1.69 -3.44
C VAL A 29 -6.49 -1.62 -4.94
N THR A 30 -5.65 -0.69 -5.37
CA THR A 30 -5.20 -0.55 -6.74
C THR A 30 -3.72 -0.86 -6.82
N ILE A 31 -3.31 -1.64 -7.80
CA ILE A 31 -1.92 -1.98 -8.11
C ILE A 31 -1.64 -1.49 -9.54
N ARG A 32 -0.67 -0.59 -9.71
CA ARG A 32 -0.24 -0.08 -11.03
C ARG A 32 1.23 -0.33 -11.26
N TRP A 33 1.63 -0.60 -12.50
CA TRP A 33 3.03 -0.63 -12.89
C TRP A 33 3.47 0.76 -13.35
N GLU A 34 4.41 1.36 -12.63
CA GLU A 34 4.87 2.73 -12.86
C GLU A 34 6.38 2.80 -12.56
N ASN A 35 7.15 3.49 -13.41
CA ASN A 35 8.58 3.76 -13.17
C ASN A 35 9.41 2.51 -12.80
N GLU A 36 9.26 1.43 -13.58
CA GLU A 36 9.97 0.15 -13.36
C GLU A 36 9.69 -0.50 -12.01
N GLY A 37 8.51 -0.26 -11.43
CA GLY A 37 8.05 -0.90 -10.20
C GLY A 37 6.53 -0.93 -10.08
N PHE A 38 6.04 -1.38 -8.94
CA PHE A 38 4.61 -1.35 -8.63
C PHE A 38 4.26 -0.26 -7.63
N THR A 39 3.14 0.39 -7.86
CA THR A 39 2.47 1.30 -6.95
C THR A 39 1.22 0.64 -6.45
N VAL A 40 1.16 0.34 -5.15
CA VAL A 40 -0.05 -0.16 -4.51
C VAL A 40 -0.64 0.96 -3.67
N ALA A 41 -1.91 1.29 -3.90
CA ALA A 41 -2.62 2.28 -3.11
C ALA A 41 -3.94 1.68 -2.60
N GLY A 42 -4.27 1.92 -1.34
CA GLY A 42 -5.50 1.41 -0.75
C GLY A 42 -6.03 2.28 0.37
N SER A 43 -7.30 2.07 0.68
CA SER A 43 -7.96 2.66 1.84
C SER A 43 -8.55 1.59 2.75
N VAL A 44 -8.37 1.79 4.05
CA VAL A 44 -8.88 0.96 5.13
C VAL A 44 -9.89 1.81 5.90
N GLY A 45 -11.17 1.61 5.58
CA GLY A 45 -12.25 2.51 6.00
C GLY A 45 -12.50 2.52 7.51
N ARG A 46 -12.37 1.37 8.17
CA ARG A 46 -12.64 1.21 9.61
C ARG A 46 -11.67 2.02 10.46
N GLU A 47 -10.40 2.01 10.09
CA GLU A 47 -9.33 2.74 10.76
C GLU A 47 -9.13 4.15 10.19
N ARG A 48 -9.86 4.51 9.12
CA ARG A 48 -9.71 5.78 8.38
C ARG A 48 -8.28 6.03 7.92
N VAL A 49 -7.71 5.02 7.30
CA VAL A 49 -6.32 5.03 6.85
C VAL A 49 -6.27 4.91 5.35
N GLU A 50 -5.40 5.71 4.74
CA GLU A 50 -4.97 5.52 3.37
C GLU A 50 -3.48 5.19 3.34
N TYR A 51 -3.08 4.35 2.40
CA TYR A 51 -1.68 3.94 2.29
C TYR A 51 -1.22 3.84 0.84
N VAL A 52 0.08 4.05 0.66
CA VAL A 52 0.78 3.81 -0.60
C VAL A 52 2.03 2.96 -0.33
N LEU A 53 2.19 1.89 -1.09
CA LEU A 53 3.42 1.12 -1.18
C LEU A 53 4.07 1.35 -2.54
N ARG A 54 5.39 1.54 -2.54
CA ARG A 54 6.22 1.39 -3.75
C ARG A 54 6.97 0.09 -3.65
N LEU A 55 6.81 -0.79 -4.64
CA LEU A 55 7.44 -2.09 -4.70
C LEU A 55 8.38 -2.18 -5.90
N SER A 56 9.46 -2.95 -5.76
CA SER A 56 10.31 -3.34 -6.90
C SER A 56 9.57 -4.27 -7.87
N PRO A 57 10.13 -4.54 -9.07
CA PRO A 57 9.62 -5.58 -9.97
C PRO A 57 9.51 -6.97 -9.34
N THR A 58 10.34 -7.22 -8.34
CA THR A 58 10.40 -8.46 -7.57
C THR A 58 9.55 -8.43 -6.31
N TRP A 59 8.61 -7.47 -6.20
CA TRP A 59 7.68 -7.32 -5.09
C TRP A 59 8.32 -7.00 -3.73
N GLN A 60 9.57 -6.52 -3.71
CA GLN A 60 10.17 -6.02 -2.49
C GLN A 60 9.62 -4.63 -2.18
N VAL A 61 9.16 -4.40 -0.94
CA VAL A 61 8.78 -3.07 -0.50
C VAL A 61 9.99 -2.15 -0.54
N ARG A 62 9.82 -0.96 -1.12
CA ARG A 62 10.83 0.11 -1.19
C ARG A 62 10.41 1.33 -0.40
N GLN A 63 9.13 1.64 -0.40
CA GLN A 63 8.54 2.70 0.41
C GLN A 63 7.17 2.29 0.94
N PHE A 64 6.84 2.79 2.12
CA PHE A 64 5.50 2.72 2.72
C PHE A 64 5.11 4.10 3.26
N ILE A 65 3.97 4.59 2.79
CA ILE A 65 3.45 5.91 3.14
C ILE A 65 2.05 5.71 3.72
N LEU A 66 1.78 6.33 4.85
CA LEU A 66 0.53 6.23 5.60
C LEU A 66 -0.06 7.61 5.81
N PHE A 67 -1.37 7.74 5.61
CA PHE A 67 -2.15 8.94 5.89
C PHE A 67 -3.27 8.57 6.86
N ARG A 68 -3.43 9.30 7.96
CA ARG A 68 -4.52 9.09 8.93
C ARG A 68 -5.28 10.40 9.13
N ASP A 69 -6.37 10.58 8.38
CA ASP A 69 -7.20 11.80 8.43
C ASP A 69 -6.43 13.12 8.15
N LEU A 70 -5.23 13.06 7.54
CA LEU A 70 -4.38 14.22 7.22
C LEU A 70 -4.08 14.31 5.72
N GLU A 71 -3.80 15.53 5.24
CA GLU A 71 -3.34 15.77 3.86
C GLU A 71 -1.87 15.37 3.66
N GLU A 72 -1.06 15.53 4.71
CA GLU A 72 0.35 15.12 4.75
C GLU A 72 0.48 13.72 5.36
N PRO A 73 1.51 12.95 4.97
CA PRO A 73 1.70 11.60 5.49
C PRO A 73 2.11 11.61 6.96
N ASP A 74 1.37 10.87 7.78
CA ASP A 74 1.67 10.57 9.17
C ASP A 74 2.95 9.74 9.36
N LEU A 75 3.22 8.86 8.40
CA LEU A 75 4.38 7.97 8.40
C LEU A 75 4.88 7.80 6.98
N TRP A 76 6.19 7.96 6.79
CA TRP A 76 6.84 7.70 5.52
C TRP A 76 8.13 6.92 5.77
N LEU A 77 8.08 5.63 5.46
CA LEU A 77 9.21 4.71 5.53
C LEU A 77 9.79 4.45 4.14
N ALA A 78 11.10 4.27 4.09
CA ALA A 78 11.84 3.80 2.94
C ALA A 78 12.87 2.76 3.36
N THR A 79 13.19 1.83 2.48
CA THR A 79 14.28 0.87 2.68
C THR A 79 15.36 1.05 1.63
N ASP A 80 16.61 0.78 2.01
CA ASP A 80 17.75 0.73 1.09
C ASP A 80 17.76 -0.53 0.20
N GLY A 81 16.81 -1.46 0.41
CA GLY A 81 16.72 -2.72 -0.33
C GLY A 81 17.65 -3.83 0.17
N HIS A 82 18.41 -3.56 1.23
CA HIS A 82 19.30 -4.51 1.90
C HIS A 82 18.87 -4.77 3.35
N GLY A 83 17.60 -4.54 3.65
CA GLY A 83 17.00 -4.81 4.95
C GLY A 83 17.14 -3.66 5.95
N ARG A 84 17.65 -2.48 5.56
CA ARG A 84 17.64 -1.31 6.44
C ARG A 84 16.46 -0.40 6.14
N TRP A 85 15.88 0.18 7.19
CA TRP A 85 14.67 1.02 7.08
C TRP A 85 14.85 2.39 7.71
N GLY A 86 14.38 3.44 7.05
CA GLY A 86 14.43 4.79 7.60
C GLY A 86 13.19 5.60 7.26
N GLU A 87 13.03 6.72 7.95
CA GLU A 87 12.01 7.71 7.66
C GLU A 87 12.52 8.77 6.67
N MET A 88 11.59 9.48 6.03
CA MET A 88 11.91 10.56 5.08
C MET A 88 12.75 11.70 5.71
N ASN A 89 12.69 11.88 7.03
CA ASN A 89 13.52 12.83 7.77
C ASN A 89 14.97 12.35 8.01
N GLY A 90 15.34 11.16 7.53
CA GLY A 90 16.66 10.56 7.70
C GLY A 90 16.84 9.75 8.98
N ALA A 91 15.82 9.60 9.82
CA ALA A 91 15.89 8.75 11.00
C ALA A 91 15.96 7.27 10.60
N HIS A 92 17.00 6.56 11.04
CA HIS A 92 17.12 5.11 10.87
C HIS A 92 16.23 4.40 11.89
N ARG A 93 15.47 3.39 11.45
CA ARG A 93 14.50 2.61 12.22
C ARG A 93 15.03 1.18 12.39
N THR A 94 16.05 1.02 13.25
CA THR A 94 16.75 -0.26 13.48
C THR A 94 15.82 -1.38 13.94
N GLU A 95 14.71 -1.04 14.59
CA GLU A 95 13.71 -2.01 15.02
C GLU A 95 12.95 -2.68 13.86
N LEU A 96 13.09 -2.15 12.64
CA LEU A 96 12.51 -2.70 11.41
C LEU A 96 13.54 -3.41 10.53
N ASP A 97 14.82 -3.42 10.92
CA ASP A 97 15.88 -4.02 10.10
C ASP A 97 15.72 -5.55 9.99
N GLY A 98 15.99 -6.12 8.80
CA GLY A 98 15.85 -7.55 8.52
C GLY A 98 16.04 -7.93 7.05
#